data_AF-A0A3A0DVD1-F1
#
_entry.id   AF-A0A3A0DVD1-F1
#
_cell.length_a   1.000
_cell.length_b   1.000
_cell.length_c   1.000
_cell.angle_alpha   90.00
_cell.angle_beta   90.00
_cell.angle_gamma   90.00
#
_symmetry.space_group_name_H-M   'P 1'
#
loop_
_entity.id
_entity.type
_entity.pdbx_description
1 polymer ?
#
loop_
_entity_poly.entity_id
_entity_poly.type
_entity_poly.pdbx_seq_one_letter_code
_entity_poly.pdbx_strand_id
1 'polypeptide(L)'
;MFTLAVVAALVAMFSADALAQRGRGGRGQGGPGGGFGGPGGFGGGRLGVALRNDVMDELEIVPDQEDKLRDLQDQMRDEMREQFQGLRDLSDDERREAFQGMREKMEKLTAEYDKKIDEILMPDQRAKLDQRVLAQSVQFGGAGGLTNATAAKALGLTEEQRKKLEEKNREVQEELQEKIAKLREEAEDEILAVLTPEQREKVKKLIEERPQFGPGGRGGRGQGGRGQGGGRTPPANGV
;
A
#
# COMPACT_ATOMS: atom_id res chain seq x y z
N MET A 1 65.48 4.15 -40.72
CA MET A 1 64.65 3.56 -41.79
C MET A 1 63.24 3.33 -41.23
N PHE A 2 62.23 3.99 -41.83
CA PHE A 2 60.76 3.71 -41.87
C PHE A 2 59.92 3.75 -40.55
N THR A 3 59.15 4.84 -40.31
CA THR A 3 57.66 5.07 -40.51
C THR A 3 56.76 4.34 -39.49
N LEU A 4 55.94 4.95 -38.61
CA LEU A 4 54.78 5.88 -38.72
C LEU A 4 53.47 5.23 -39.22
N ALA A 5 52.34 5.53 -38.53
CA ALA A 5 50.90 5.27 -38.81
C ALA A 5 50.27 4.03 -38.09
N VAL A 6 49.22 4.09 -37.23
CA VAL A 6 47.88 4.76 -37.18
C VAL A 6 46.75 3.85 -37.71
N VAL A 7 45.64 3.80 -36.93
CA VAL A 7 44.25 3.34 -37.20
C VAL A 7 43.92 1.84 -37.06
N ALA A 8 42.99 1.48 -36.16
CA ALA A 8 41.59 1.13 -36.52
C ALA A 8 40.82 0.51 -35.34
N ALA A 9 39.62 1.04 -35.12
CA ALA A 9 38.64 0.59 -34.15
C ALA A 9 38.07 -0.81 -34.46
N LEU A 10 37.81 -1.59 -33.42
CA LEU A 10 36.87 -2.71 -33.45
C LEU A 10 35.83 -2.51 -32.34
N VAL A 11 34.72 -1.89 -32.72
CA VAL A 11 33.44 -2.04 -32.02
C VAL A 11 32.80 -3.32 -32.54
N ALA A 12 32.65 -4.33 -31.70
CA ALA A 12 31.73 -5.43 -31.93
C ALA A 12 31.13 -5.88 -30.59
N MET A 13 29.89 -5.45 -30.41
CA MET A 13 28.83 -5.93 -29.54
C MET A 13 29.07 -7.31 -28.87
N PHE A 14 29.08 -7.33 -27.54
CA PHE A 14 28.49 -8.45 -26.80
C PHE A 14 27.21 -7.94 -26.16
N SER A 15 26.12 -8.29 -26.83
CA SER A 15 24.75 -8.09 -26.41
C SER A 15 24.48 -8.79 -25.07
N ALA A 16 23.63 -8.14 -24.30
CA ALA A 16 23.15 -8.58 -23.02
C ALA A 16 22.28 -9.85 -23.14
N ASP A 17 22.74 -10.95 -22.56
CA ASP A 17 21.92 -12.14 -22.27
C ASP A 17 21.81 -12.41 -20.75
N ALA A 18 22.04 -11.40 -19.92
CA ALA A 18 22.02 -11.53 -18.46
C ALA A 18 20.77 -10.93 -17.77
N LEU A 19 19.75 -10.46 -18.52
CA LEU A 19 18.55 -9.82 -17.95
C LEU A 19 17.24 -10.54 -18.26
N ALA A 20 17.29 -11.80 -18.68
CA ALA A 20 16.11 -12.60 -18.99
C ALA A 20 15.90 -13.76 -18.01
N GLN A 21 15.99 -13.53 -16.69
CA GLN A 21 15.42 -14.44 -15.67
C GLN A 21 15.39 -13.79 -14.28
N ARG A 22 14.37 -12.95 -14.02
CA ARG A 22 13.83 -12.71 -12.68
C ARG A 22 12.42 -12.15 -12.77
N GLY A 23 11.51 -12.94 -13.35
CA GLY A 23 10.09 -12.81 -13.08
C GLY A 23 9.72 -13.67 -11.89
N ARG A 24 9.57 -13.08 -10.69
CA ARG A 24 8.69 -13.60 -9.63
C ARG A 24 8.49 -12.59 -8.51
N GLY A 25 7.22 -12.24 -8.27
CA GLY A 25 6.77 -11.72 -6.97
C GLY A 25 6.82 -10.20 -6.83
N GLY A 26 5.73 -9.54 -7.22
CA GLY A 26 5.45 -8.20 -6.75
C GLY A 26 5.33 -8.16 -5.23
N ARG A 27 6.13 -7.31 -4.60
CA ARG A 27 5.77 -6.65 -3.34
C ARG A 27 5.60 -5.18 -3.69
N GLY A 28 4.34 -4.76 -3.80
CA GLY A 28 3.98 -3.36 -3.90
C GLY A 28 4.49 -2.66 -2.64
N GLN A 29 5.53 -1.87 -2.80
CA GLN A 29 5.99 -0.94 -1.78
C GLN A 29 4.92 0.15 -1.68
N GLY A 30 4.19 0.14 -0.56
CA GLY A 30 3.13 1.09 -0.27
C GLY A 30 3.65 2.51 -0.29
N GLY A 31 3.03 3.36 -1.11
CA GLY A 31 3.22 4.80 -1.05
C GLY A 31 2.58 5.39 0.22
N PRO A 32 2.95 6.62 0.60
CA PRO A 32 2.35 7.34 1.72
C PRO A 32 0.90 7.67 1.38
N GLY A 33 0.00 6.86 1.90
CA GLY A 33 -1.36 6.68 1.41
C GLY A 33 -1.62 5.19 1.42
N GLY A 34 -1.59 4.60 2.62
CA GLY A 34 -1.83 3.18 2.85
C GLY A 34 -3.25 2.83 2.41
N GLY A 35 -3.43 2.63 1.11
CA GLY A 35 -4.72 2.35 0.52
C GLY A 35 -5.22 1.04 1.09
N PHE A 36 -6.29 1.10 1.88
CA PHE A 36 -7.25 0.07 2.28
C PHE A 36 -6.77 -1.35 2.72
N GLY A 37 -5.51 -1.69 2.54
CA GLY A 37 -4.90 -3.01 2.70
C GLY A 37 -3.42 -2.92 3.09
N GLY A 38 -2.97 -1.77 3.59
CA GLY A 38 -1.71 -1.68 4.33
C GLY A 38 -1.86 -2.32 5.73
N PRO A 39 -0.75 -2.51 6.48
CA PRO A 39 -0.76 -3.09 7.83
C PRO A 39 -1.65 -2.36 8.87
N GLY A 40 -2.11 -1.15 8.56
CA GLY A 40 -3.09 -0.38 9.34
C GLY A 40 -4.44 -0.17 8.63
N GLY A 41 -4.70 -0.87 7.51
CA GLY A 41 -6.01 -0.92 6.85
C GLY A 41 -6.90 -2.03 7.44
N PHE A 42 -7.94 -2.44 6.71
CA PHE A 42 -8.97 -3.38 7.19
C PHE A 42 -8.43 -4.72 7.75
N GLY A 43 -7.25 -5.15 7.29
CA GLY A 43 -6.56 -6.35 7.80
C GLY A 43 -5.81 -6.17 9.12
N GLY A 44 -5.77 -4.95 9.68
CA GLY A 44 -5.11 -4.62 10.96
C GLY A 44 -6.08 -4.29 12.10
N GLY A 45 -7.39 -4.45 11.89
CA GLY A 45 -8.43 -4.26 12.92
C GLY A 45 -8.52 -5.42 13.92
N ARG A 46 -9.45 -5.34 14.89
CA ARG A 46 -9.59 -6.33 15.99
C ARG A 46 -9.67 -7.77 15.48
N LEU A 47 -10.42 -8.03 14.40
CA LEU A 47 -10.51 -9.35 13.78
C LEU A 47 -9.17 -9.87 13.23
N GLY A 48 -8.41 -9.00 12.56
CA GLY A 48 -7.09 -9.35 12.03
C GLY A 48 -6.09 -9.67 13.13
N VAL A 49 -6.19 -8.97 14.28
CA VAL A 49 -5.36 -9.24 15.46
C VAL A 49 -5.76 -10.58 16.10
N ALA A 50 -7.06 -10.82 16.25
CA ALA A 50 -7.60 -12.04 16.87
C ALA A 50 -7.17 -13.32 16.13
N LEU A 51 -7.03 -13.26 14.80
CA LEU A 51 -6.67 -14.41 13.96
C LEU A 51 -5.15 -14.63 13.78
N ARG A 52 -4.32 -13.85 14.48
CA ARG A 52 -2.87 -14.06 14.49
C ARG A 52 -2.54 -15.25 15.38
N ASN A 53 -1.74 -16.21 14.90
CA ASN A 53 -1.49 -17.46 15.63
C ASN A 53 -1.02 -17.23 17.08
N ASP A 54 -0.05 -16.35 17.31
CA ASP A 54 0.46 -16.03 18.64
C ASP A 54 -0.59 -15.34 19.54
N VAL A 55 -1.54 -14.62 18.94
CA VAL A 55 -2.67 -14.02 19.67
C VAL A 55 -3.71 -15.09 20.00
N MET A 56 -4.03 -15.98 19.07
CA MET A 56 -4.96 -17.09 19.32
C MET A 56 -4.46 -18.00 20.45
N ASP A 57 -3.18 -18.35 20.42
CA ASP A 57 -2.53 -19.13 21.48
C ASP A 57 -2.60 -18.40 22.83
N GLU A 58 -2.30 -17.10 22.82
CA GLU A 58 -2.33 -16.29 24.03
C GLU A 58 -3.75 -16.11 24.59
N LEU A 59 -4.75 -15.97 23.72
CA LEU A 59 -6.16 -15.85 24.11
C LEU A 59 -6.78 -17.21 24.44
N GLU A 60 -6.03 -18.30 24.28
CA GLU A 60 -6.50 -19.67 24.45
C GLU A 60 -7.79 -19.91 23.65
N ILE A 61 -7.79 -19.44 22.40
CA ILE A 61 -8.95 -19.59 21.50
C ILE A 61 -9.22 -21.08 21.30
N VAL A 62 -10.45 -21.49 21.60
CA VAL A 62 -10.89 -22.88 21.38
C VAL A 62 -11.33 -23.07 19.92
N PRO A 63 -11.37 -24.32 19.39
CA PRO A 63 -11.71 -24.57 17.98
C PRO A 63 -13.02 -23.92 17.54
N ASP A 64 -14.07 -24.01 18.36
CA ASP A 64 -15.38 -23.39 18.06
C ASP A 64 -15.32 -21.86 17.94
N GLN A 65 -14.41 -21.20 18.66
CA GLN A 65 -14.21 -19.75 18.56
C GLN A 65 -13.37 -19.41 17.32
N GLU A 66 -12.34 -20.20 17.03
CA GLU A 66 -11.52 -20.04 15.82
C GLU A 66 -12.37 -20.14 14.56
N ASP A 67 -13.20 -21.19 14.45
CA ASP A 67 -14.09 -21.39 13.30
C ASP A 67 -15.01 -20.19 13.10
N LYS A 68 -15.65 -19.69 14.17
CA LYS A 68 -16.51 -18.50 14.09
C LYS A 68 -15.75 -17.24 13.70
N LEU A 69 -14.52 -17.04 14.17
CA LEU A 69 -13.70 -15.89 13.80
C LEU A 69 -13.25 -15.97 12.33
N ARG A 70 -12.98 -17.17 11.81
CA ARG A 70 -12.66 -17.40 10.39
C ARG A 70 -13.86 -17.16 9.48
N ASP A 71 -15.03 -17.68 9.86
CA ASP A 71 -16.29 -17.40 9.16
C ASP A 71 -16.55 -15.89 9.11
N LEU A 72 -16.32 -15.21 10.24
CA LEU A 72 -16.44 -13.76 10.33
C LEU A 72 -15.43 -13.04 9.41
N GLN A 73 -14.20 -13.55 9.28
CA GLN A 73 -13.21 -12.98 8.36
C GLN A 73 -13.64 -13.13 6.89
N ASP A 74 -14.22 -14.26 6.52
CA ASP A 74 -14.69 -14.50 5.16
C ASP A 74 -15.89 -13.61 4.83
N GLN A 75 -16.86 -13.47 5.75
CA GLN A 75 -17.96 -12.51 5.62
C GLN A 75 -17.44 -11.08 5.42
N MET A 76 -16.49 -10.67 6.27
CA MET A 76 -15.88 -9.35 6.19
C MET A 76 -15.23 -9.16 4.82
N ARG A 77 -14.44 -10.14 4.36
CA ARG A 77 -13.74 -10.07 3.08
C ARG A 77 -14.69 -9.96 1.90
N ASP A 78 -15.82 -10.66 1.92
CA ASP A 78 -16.80 -10.66 0.84
C ASP A 78 -17.60 -9.35 0.80
N GLU A 79 -18.06 -8.87 1.95
CA GLU A 79 -18.75 -7.57 2.07
C GLU A 79 -17.83 -6.43 1.61
N MET A 80 -16.58 -6.47 2.04
CA MET A 80 -15.54 -5.55 1.59
C MET A 80 -15.35 -5.63 0.08
N ARG A 81 -15.24 -6.84 -0.48
CA ARG A 81 -15.10 -7.02 -1.93
C ARG A 81 -16.28 -6.39 -2.67
N GLU A 82 -17.51 -6.58 -2.20
CA GLU A 82 -18.71 -6.00 -2.79
C GLU A 82 -18.68 -4.47 -2.78
N GLN A 83 -18.38 -3.86 -1.61
CA GLN A 83 -18.25 -2.40 -1.49
C GLN A 83 -17.18 -1.82 -2.43
N PHE A 84 -16.07 -2.53 -2.63
CA PHE A 84 -14.97 -2.09 -3.51
C PHE A 84 -15.17 -2.40 -5.00
N GLN A 85 -16.01 -3.37 -5.36
CA GLN A 85 -16.33 -3.66 -6.76
C GLN A 85 -17.04 -2.47 -7.41
N GLY A 86 -17.98 -1.84 -6.70
CA GLY A 86 -18.72 -0.66 -7.18
C GLY A 86 -17.86 0.58 -7.42
N LEU A 87 -16.59 0.60 -6.99
CA LEU A 87 -15.67 1.72 -7.17
C LEU A 87 -14.77 1.60 -8.40
N ARG A 88 -14.77 0.44 -9.07
CA ARG A 88 -13.85 0.14 -10.18
C ARG A 88 -14.19 0.90 -11.46
N ASP A 89 -15.47 1.12 -11.70
CA ASP A 89 -15.98 1.72 -12.93
C ASP A 89 -16.20 3.24 -12.82
N LEU A 90 -15.93 3.82 -11.64
CA LEU A 90 -16.09 5.26 -11.38
C LEU A 90 -14.90 6.06 -11.95
N SER A 91 -15.19 7.28 -12.44
CA SER A 91 -14.16 8.27 -12.77
C SER A 91 -13.37 8.72 -11.53
N ASP A 92 -12.24 9.39 -11.72
CA ASP A 92 -11.37 9.76 -10.60
C ASP A 92 -12.04 10.74 -9.61
N ASP A 93 -12.91 11.63 -10.09
CA ASP A 93 -13.65 12.57 -9.24
C ASP A 93 -14.79 11.88 -8.49
N GLU A 94 -15.56 11.04 -9.17
CA GLU A 94 -16.62 10.22 -8.55
C GLU A 94 -16.03 9.24 -7.52
N ARG A 95 -14.83 8.71 -7.78
CA ARG A 95 -14.13 7.83 -6.84
C ARG A 95 -13.75 8.57 -5.56
N ARG A 96 -13.32 9.85 -5.65
CA ARG A 96 -13.01 10.67 -4.47
C ARG A 96 -14.22 10.89 -3.58
N GLU A 97 -15.38 11.22 -4.16
CA GLU A 97 -16.63 11.35 -3.42
C GLU A 97 -17.08 10.01 -2.81
N ALA A 98 -16.97 8.94 -3.59
CA ALA A 98 -17.29 7.59 -3.12
C ALA A 98 -16.40 7.16 -1.94
N PHE A 99 -15.13 7.57 -1.91
CA PHE A 99 -14.24 7.32 -0.77
C PHE A 99 -14.65 8.07 0.51
N GLN A 100 -15.23 9.27 0.41
CA GLN A 100 -15.74 9.98 1.58
C GLN A 100 -16.95 9.23 2.17
N GLY A 101 -17.90 8.82 1.33
CA GLY A 101 -19.01 7.97 1.76
C GLY A 101 -18.58 6.58 2.26
N MET A 102 -17.45 6.07 1.74
CA MET A 102 -16.89 4.80 2.18
C MET A 102 -16.36 4.86 3.60
N ARG A 103 -15.82 6.00 4.06
CA ARG A 103 -15.28 6.13 5.42
C ARG A 103 -16.33 5.81 6.48
N GLU A 104 -17.49 6.46 6.43
CA GLU A 104 -18.58 6.21 7.39
C GLU A 104 -19.10 4.77 7.33
N LYS A 105 -19.20 4.22 6.11
CA LYS A 105 -19.58 2.80 5.92
C LYS A 105 -18.58 1.86 6.60
N MET A 106 -17.29 2.15 6.47
CA MET A 106 -16.23 1.34 7.03
C MET A 106 -16.16 1.45 8.56
N GLU A 107 -16.43 2.62 9.12
CA GLU A 107 -16.58 2.80 10.57
C GLU A 107 -17.76 1.96 11.11
N LYS A 108 -18.90 1.97 10.41
CA LYS A 108 -20.07 1.14 10.76
C LYS A 108 -19.78 -0.35 10.65
N LEU A 109 -19.15 -0.78 9.55
CA LEU A 109 -18.78 -2.18 9.32
C LEU A 109 -17.80 -2.63 10.41
N THR A 110 -16.78 -1.84 10.72
CA THR A 110 -15.86 -2.13 11.83
C THR A 110 -16.61 -2.30 13.15
N ALA A 111 -17.51 -1.37 13.51
CA ALA A 111 -18.28 -1.45 14.74
C ALA A 111 -19.24 -2.66 14.79
N GLU A 112 -19.79 -3.08 13.66
CA GLU A 112 -20.61 -4.29 13.57
C GLU A 112 -19.77 -5.55 13.83
N TYR A 113 -18.62 -5.68 13.16
CA TYR A 113 -17.76 -6.84 13.31
C TYR A 113 -17.13 -6.89 14.70
N ASP A 114 -16.82 -5.74 15.31
CA ASP A 114 -16.36 -5.67 16.70
C ASP A 114 -17.40 -6.24 17.68
N LYS A 115 -18.70 -6.01 17.45
CA LYS A 115 -19.77 -6.62 18.26
C LYS A 115 -19.83 -8.14 18.07
N LYS A 116 -19.72 -8.61 16.83
CA LYS A 116 -19.71 -10.06 16.53
C LYS A 116 -18.51 -10.75 17.20
N ILE A 117 -17.34 -10.11 17.21
CA ILE A 117 -16.16 -10.59 17.95
C ILE A 117 -16.47 -10.64 19.46
N ASP A 118 -17.10 -9.58 20.00
CA ASP A 118 -17.43 -9.50 21.42
C ASP A 118 -18.45 -10.56 21.88
N GLU A 119 -19.26 -11.11 20.97
CA GLU A 119 -20.18 -12.22 21.20
C GLU A 119 -19.49 -13.60 21.15
N ILE A 120 -18.41 -13.73 20.37
CA ILE A 120 -17.62 -14.97 20.25
C ILE A 120 -16.65 -15.13 21.44
N LEU A 121 -16.05 -14.03 21.87
CA LEU A 121 -14.99 -14.02 22.87
C LEU A 121 -15.50 -13.81 24.30
N MET A 122 -14.88 -14.52 25.25
CA MET A 122 -15.13 -14.33 26.68
C MET A 122 -14.61 -12.95 27.15
N PRO A 123 -15.13 -12.41 28.28
CA PRO A 123 -14.70 -11.11 28.82
C PRO A 123 -13.18 -10.93 28.92
N ASP A 124 -12.46 -11.93 29.45
CA ASP A 124 -11.00 -11.85 29.62
C ASP A 124 -10.25 -11.91 28.28
N GLN A 125 -10.74 -12.70 27.32
CA GLN A 125 -10.19 -12.77 25.96
C GLN A 125 -10.34 -11.42 25.25
N ARG A 126 -11.48 -10.74 25.41
CA ARG A 126 -11.71 -9.40 24.85
C ARG A 126 -10.74 -8.37 25.42
N ALA A 127 -10.54 -8.37 26.73
CA ALA A 127 -9.59 -7.46 27.37
C ALA A 127 -8.16 -7.69 26.87
N LYS A 128 -7.75 -8.96 26.70
CA LYS A 128 -6.44 -9.33 26.17
C LYS A 128 -6.28 -8.96 24.69
N LEU A 129 -7.32 -9.17 23.88
CA LEU A 129 -7.37 -8.75 22.49
C LEU A 129 -7.20 -7.23 22.36
N ASP A 130 -7.90 -6.45 23.18
CA ASP A 130 -7.83 -4.99 23.15
C ASP A 130 -6.42 -4.48 23.48
N GLN A 131 -5.71 -5.15 24.40
CA GLN A 131 -4.30 -4.85 24.67
C GLN A 131 -3.40 -5.15 23.47
N ARG A 132 -3.66 -6.24 22.73
CA ARG A 132 -2.90 -6.59 21.53
C ARG A 132 -3.18 -5.63 20.37
N VAL A 133 -4.42 -5.21 20.23
CA VAL A 133 -4.83 -4.19 19.26
C VAL A 133 -4.18 -2.84 19.59
N LEU A 134 -4.15 -2.44 20.86
CA LEU A 134 -3.43 -1.25 21.31
C LEU A 134 -1.94 -1.34 21.00
N ALA A 135 -1.29 -2.45 21.38
CA ALA A 135 0.13 -2.66 21.12
C ALA A 135 0.45 -2.59 19.63
N GLN A 136 -0.37 -3.22 18.78
CA GLN A 136 -0.24 -3.17 17.34
C GLN A 136 -0.42 -1.75 16.79
N SER A 137 -1.43 -1.03 17.30
CA SER A 137 -1.72 0.35 16.88
C SER A 137 -0.53 1.27 17.18
N VAL A 138 0.08 1.13 18.36
CA VAL A 138 1.27 1.90 18.74
C VAL A 138 2.50 1.46 17.95
N GLN A 139 2.68 0.16 17.70
CA GLN A 139 3.82 -0.35 16.94
C GLN A 139 3.84 0.20 15.50
N PHE A 140 2.70 0.27 14.84
CA PHE A 140 2.63 0.71 13.43
C PHE A 140 2.30 2.20 13.28
N GLY A 141 1.53 2.78 14.19
CA GLY A 141 1.09 4.18 14.14
C GLY A 141 1.87 5.12 15.06
N GLY A 142 2.80 4.61 15.87
CA GLY A 142 3.47 5.39 16.90
C GLY A 142 2.47 6.02 17.88
N ALA A 143 2.72 7.26 18.28
CA ALA A 143 1.77 8.05 19.07
C ALA A 143 0.42 8.28 18.35
N GLY A 144 0.41 8.21 17.01
CA GLY A 144 -0.79 8.25 16.19
C GLY A 144 -1.71 7.05 16.40
N GLY A 145 -1.18 5.91 16.83
CA GLY A 145 -1.99 4.73 17.15
C GLY A 145 -2.89 4.90 18.37
N LEU A 146 -2.62 5.89 19.23
CA LEU A 146 -3.36 6.14 20.46
C LEU A 146 -4.75 6.77 20.22
N THR A 147 -4.98 7.38 19.05
CA THR A 147 -6.28 7.98 18.71
C THR A 147 -7.29 6.96 18.17
N ASN A 148 -6.88 5.71 17.92
CA ASN A 148 -7.82 4.65 17.58
C ASN A 148 -8.83 4.44 18.72
N ALA A 149 -10.12 4.23 18.40
CA ALA A 149 -11.18 4.12 19.40
C ALA A 149 -10.94 3.03 20.46
N THR A 150 -10.40 1.88 20.06
CA THR A 150 -10.07 0.77 20.97
C THR A 150 -8.91 1.13 21.89
N ALA A 151 -7.86 1.73 21.32
CA ALA A 151 -6.70 2.22 22.07
C ALA A 151 -7.11 3.31 23.07
N ALA A 152 -7.93 4.27 22.64
CA ALA A 152 -8.42 5.35 23.48
C ALA A 152 -9.30 4.84 24.63
N LYS A 153 -10.16 3.84 24.38
CA LYS A 153 -10.97 3.20 25.42
C LYS A 153 -10.11 2.45 26.43
N ALA A 154 -9.13 1.68 25.97
CA ALA A 154 -8.21 0.94 26.84
C ALA A 154 -7.37 1.86 27.74
N LEU A 155 -7.03 3.05 27.25
CA LEU A 155 -6.28 4.07 27.99
C LEU A 155 -7.17 5.03 28.80
N GLY A 156 -8.50 4.89 28.72
CA GLY A 156 -9.43 5.78 29.41
C GLY A 156 -9.31 7.24 28.96
N LEU A 157 -8.95 7.50 27.70
CA LEU A 157 -8.77 8.86 27.19
C LEU A 157 -10.09 9.61 27.19
N THR A 158 -10.08 10.83 27.73
CA THR A 158 -11.21 11.74 27.65
C THR A 158 -11.39 12.25 26.22
N GLU A 159 -12.58 12.76 25.91
CA GLU A 159 -12.84 13.38 24.61
C GLU A 159 -11.89 14.55 24.31
N GLU A 160 -11.56 15.33 25.34
CA GLU A 160 -10.61 16.43 25.22
C GLU A 160 -9.19 15.91 24.92
N GLN A 161 -8.75 14.84 25.58
CA GLN A 161 -7.44 14.22 25.30
C GLN A 161 -7.39 13.63 23.88
N ARG A 162 -8.47 12.99 23.43
CA ARG A 162 -8.59 12.49 22.06
C ARG A 162 -8.43 13.61 21.04
N LYS A 163 -9.20 14.69 21.19
CA LYS A 163 -9.14 15.84 20.27
C LYS A 163 -7.73 16.47 20.22
N LYS A 164 -7.10 16.66 21.38
CA LYS A 164 -5.71 17.18 21.45
C LYS A 164 -4.70 16.25 20.78
N LEU A 165 -4.84 14.93 20.95
CA LEU A 165 -3.99 13.95 20.27
C LEU A 165 -4.19 13.98 18.76
N GLU A 166 -5.43 14.09 18.28
CA GLU A 166 -5.73 14.21 16.84
C GLU A 166 -5.11 15.48 16.25
N GLU A 167 -5.30 16.63 16.90
CA GLU A 167 -4.68 17.89 16.50
C GLU A 167 -3.16 17.78 16.46
N LYS A 168 -2.55 17.21 17.51
CA LYS A 168 -1.09 17.06 17.58
C LYS A 168 -0.56 16.10 16.53
N ASN A 169 -1.28 15.01 16.27
CA ASN A 169 -0.92 14.09 15.20
C ASN A 169 -0.97 14.78 13.84
N ARG A 170 -1.97 15.62 13.57
CA ARG A 170 -2.02 16.39 12.32
C ARG A 170 -0.82 17.32 12.17
N GLU A 171 -0.52 18.12 13.20
CA GLU A 171 0.66 19.02 13.20
C GLU A 171 1.96 18.25 12.94
N VAL A 172 2.17 17.14 13.66
CA VAL A 172 3.38 16.32 13.53
C VAL A 172 3.47 15.68 12.14
N GLN A 173 2.34 15.27 11.55
CA GLN A 173 2.32 14.71 10.19
C GLN A 173 2.66 15.77 9.14
N GLU A 174 2.14 16.99 9.27
CA GLU A 174 2.48 18.12 8.39
C GLU A 174 3.98 18.43 8.46
N GLU A 175 4.54 18.57 9.67
CA GLU A 175 5.98 18.78 9.84
C GLU A 175 6.83 17.62 9.29
N LEU A 176 6.41 16.38 9.50
CA LEU A 176 7.10 15.20 8.96
C LEU A 176 7.10 15.22 7.44
N GLN A 177 5.99 15.58 6.81
CA GLN A 177 5.91 15.66 5.34
C GLN A 177 6.89 16.69 4.79
N GLU A 178 6.95 17.87 5.39
CA GLU A 178 7.91 18.93 4.98
C GLU A 178 9.36 18.46 5.16
N LYS A 179 9.69 17.91 6.33
CA LYS A 179 11.06 17.42 6.62
C LYS A 179 11.46 16.28 5.69
N ILE A 180 10.56 15.34 5.42
CA ILE A 180 10.81 14.23 4.48
C ILE A 180 10.97 14.74 3.05
N ALA A 181 10.16 15.71 2.61
CA ALA A 181 10.30 16.29 1.28
C ALA A 181 11.68 16.92 1.10
N LYS A 182 12.13 17.70 2.08
CA LYS A 182 13.46 18.30 2.08
C LYS A 182 14.58 17.26 2.10
N LEU A 183 14.49 16.26 2.97
CA LEU A 183 15.49 15.18 3.03
C LEU A 183 15.55 14.36 1.74
N ARG A 184 14.42 14.20 1.03
CA ARG A 184 14.39 13.52 -0.27
C ARG A 184 15.10 14.33 -1.35
N GLU A 185 14.90 15.64 -1.38
CA GLU A 185 15.59 16.54 -2.29
C GLU A 185 17.11 16.52 -2.05
N GLU A 186 17.52 16.64 -0.78
CA GLU A 186 18.93 16.55 -0.38
C GLU A 186 19.56 15.20 -0.79
N ALA A 187 18.86 14.09 -0.53
CA ALA A 187 19.32 12.76 -0.92
C ALA A 187 19.39 12.57 -2.45
N GLU A 188 18.46 13.16 -3.20
CA GLU A 188 18.49 13.14 -4.66
C GLU A 188 19.73 13.86 -5.19
N ASP A 189 20.01 15.06 -4.68
CA ASP A 189 21.20 15.83 -5.07
C ASP A 189 22.51 15.10 -4.76
N GLU A 190 22.61 14.48 -3.57
CA GLU A 190 23.78 13.65 -3.19
C GLU A 190 23.98 12.47 -4.15
N ILE A 191 22.91 11.79 -4.55
CA ILE A 191 22.97 10.67 -5.49
C ILE A 191 23.38 11.17 -6.89
N LEU A 192 22.80 12.28 -7.35
CA LEU A 192 23.10 12.87 -8.66
C LEU A 192 24.51 13.47 -8.73
N ALA A 193 25.13 13.79 -7.59
CA ALA A 193 26.50 14.29 -7.53
C ALA A 193 27.52 13.29 -8.11
N VAL A 194 27.25 11.98 -8.03
CA VAL A 194 28.11 10.90 -8.57
C VAL A 194 28.14 10.89 -10.10
N LEU A 195 27.12 11.45 -10.76
CA LEU A 195 27.00 11.45 -12.21
C LEU A 195 27.89 12.52 -12.87
N THR A 196 28.19 12.35 -14.16
CA THR A 196 28.80 13.43 -14.95
C THR A 196 27.78 14.55 -15.22
N PRO A 197 28.23 15.77 -15.57
CA PRO A 197 27.33 16.86 -15.96
C PRO A 197 26.32 16.47 -17.05
N GLU A 198 26.76 15.73 -18.07
CA GLU A 198 25.93 15.29 -19.19
C GLU A 198 24.89 14.24 -18.75
N GLN A 199 25.28 13.34 -17.83
CA GLN A 199 24.38 12.36 -17.24
C GLN A 199 23.31 13.01 -16.36
N ARG A 200 23.68 14.03 -15.56
CA ARG A 200 22.72 14.82 -14.76
C ARG A 200 21.70 15.52 -15.64
N GLU A 201 22.13 16.16 -16.72
CA GLU A 201 21.23 16.84 -17.66
C GLU A 201 20.25 15.85 -18.31
N LYS A 202 20.74 14.66 -18.69
CA LYS A 202 19.89 13.60 -19.24
C LYS A 202 18.87 13.09 -18.23
N VAL A 203 19.25 12.93 -16.96
CA VAL A 203 18.32 12.53 -15.89
C VAL A 203 17.25 13.59 -15.65
N LYS A 204 17.62 14.87 -15.58
CA LYS A 204 16.66 15.98 -15.41
C LYS A 204 15.62 16.02 -16.54
N LYS A 205 16.07 15.93 -17.80
CA LYS A 205 15.16 15.87 -18.96
C LYS A 205 14.22 14.66 -18.89
N LEU A 206 14.72 13.48 -18.50
CA LEU A 206 13.89 12.29 -18.34
C LEU A 206 12.87 12.40 -17.19
N ILE A 207 13.19 13.15 -16.13
CA ILE A 207 12.27 13.43 -15.02
C ILE A 207 11.20 14.43 -15.45
N GLU A 208 11.58 15.50 -16.17
CA GLU A 208 10.67 16.52 -16.70
C GLU A 208 9.73 15.98 -17.77
N GLU A 209 10.22 15.10 -18.65
CA GLU A 209 9.43 14.41 -19.68
C GLU A 209 8.58 13.28 -19.11
N ARG A 210 8.86 12.83 -17.88
CA ARG A 210 7.99 11.87 -17.20
C ARG A 210 6.68 12.60 -16.90
N PRO A 211 5.52 12.05 -17.32
CA PRO A 211 4.24 12.59 -16.88
C PRO A 211 4.27 12.71 -15.36
N GLN A 212 4.04 13.92 -14.84
CA GLN A 212 3.92 14.15 -13.40
C GLN A 212 2.73 13.33 -12.92
N PHE A 213 3.03 12.16 -12.35
CA PHE A 213 2.07 11.46 -11.54
C PHE A 213 2.00 12.23 -10.23
N GLY A 214 1.01 13.13 -10.13
CA GLY A 214 0.73 13.87 -8.91
C GLY A 214 0.51 12.92 -7.71
N PRO A 215 0.52 13.44 -6.48
CA PRO A 215 0.23 12.65 -5.29
C PRO A 215 -1.19 12.08 -5.39
N GLY A 216 -1.30 10.83 -5.85
CA GLY A 216 -2.59 10.16 -6.10
C GLY A 216 -2.75 9.55 -7.50
N GLY A 217 -1.86 9.80 -8.45
CA GLY A 217 -1.94 9.19 -9.78
C GLY A 217 -1.06 7.96 -9.89
N ARG A 218 -1.64 6.77 -10.00
CA ARG A 218 -0.97 5.62 -10.65
C ARG A 218 -2.02 4.80 -11.37
N GLY A 219 -2.33 5.20 -12.59
CA GLY A 219 -3.31 4.49 -13.43
C GLY A 219 -3.30 4.85 -14.91
N GLY A 220 -2.37 5.67 -15.40
CA GLY A 220 -2.27 5.97 -16.84
C GLY A 220 -1.39 4.97 -17.58
N ARG A 221 -1.86 3.73 -17.78
CA ARG A 221 -1.31 2.84 -18.81
C ARG A 221 -2.45 2.13 -19.53
N GLY A 222 -2.71 2.54 -20.77
CA GLY A 222 -3.45 1.67 -21.68
C GLY A 222 -4.29 2.32 -22.78
N GLN A 223 -4.05 3.55 -23.21
CA GLN A 223 -4.42 3.91 -24.58
C GLN A 223 -3.42 3.23 -25.53
N GLY A 224 -3.72 1.97 -25.85
CA GLY A 224 -3.04 1.19 -26.88
C GLY A 224 -4.12 0.63 -27.78
N GLY A 225 -4.27 1.24 -28.95
CA GLY A 225 -5.27 0.89 -29.93
C GLY A 225 -5.27 -0.60 -30.25
N ARG A 226 -6.46 -1.20 -30.25
CA ARG A 226 -6.73 -2.43 -31.00
C ARG A 226 -6.60 -2.11 -32.49
N GLY A 227 -5.36 -2.06 -32.96
CA GLY A 227 -5.02 -2.17 -34.37
C GLY A 227 -5.44 -3.56 -34.85
N GLN A 228 -6.56 -3.58 -35.56
CA GLN A 228 -6.78 -4.33 -36.80
C GLN A 228 -5.77 -5.48 -37.04
N GLY A 229 -6.10 -6.66 -36.53
CA GLY A 229 -5.44 -7.91 -36.89
C GLY A 229 -5.80 -8.33 -38.31
N GLY A 230 -5.26 -7.63 -39.31
CA GLY A 230 -5.21 -8.08 -40.70
C GLY A 230 -3.91 -8.87 -40.91
N GLY A 231 -4.01 -10.20 -40.92
CA GLY A 231 -2.84 -11.08 -40.97
C GLY A 231 -3.15 -12.48 -41.48
N ARG A 232 -3.37 -12.57 -42.80
CA ARG A 232 -2.87 -13.61 -43.72
C ARG A 232 -2.92 -15.07 -43.22
N THR A 233 -3.92 -15.80 -43.68
CA THR A 233 -3.87 -17.26 -43.87
C THR A 233 -2.68 -17.64 -44.79
N PRO A 234 -1.88 -18.65 -44.44
CA PRO A 234 -0.93 -19.26 -45.36
C PRO A 234 -1.65 -20.21 -46.34
N PRO A 235 -1.09 -20.47 -47.54
CA PRO A 235 -1.74 -21.28 -48.56
C PRO A 235 -1.74 -22.76 -48.15
N ALA A 236 -2.91 -23.39 -48.24
CA ALA A 236 -3.04 -24.84 -48.26
C ALA A 236 -2.98 -25.30 -49.72
N ASN A 237 -1.95 -26.07 -50.07
CA ASN A 237 -1.89 -26.87 -51.29
C ASN A 237 -1.38 -28.28 -50.95
N GLY A 238 -2.09 -29.30 -51.45
CA GLY A 238 -1.80 -30.73 -51.39
C GLY A 238 -2.65 -31.46 -50.34
N VAL A 239 -3.60 -32.34 -50.66
CA VAL A 239 -3.90 -33.18 -51.84
C VAL A 239 -5.41 -33.22 -52.05
#